data_AF-A0A2I0NC60-F1
#
_entry.id   AF-A0A2I0NC60-F1
#
_cell.length_a   1.000
_cell.length_b   1.000
_cell.length_c   1.000
_cell.angle_alpha   90.00
_cell.angle_beta   90.00
_cell.angle_gamma   90.00
#
_symmetry.space_group_name_H-M   'P 1'
#
loop_
_entity.id
_entity.type
_entity.pdbx_description
1 polymer ?
#
loop_
_entity_poly.entity_id
_entity_poly.type
_entity_poly.pdbx_seq_one_letter_code
_entity_poly.pdbx_strand_id
1 'polypeptide(L)'
;MKNHIRIILIFFATLLIINNNIFSSKKDFVSLINAFFDEKEGNIVVSWEALDNPKAIYKVYRLDKALDSKTFLFAKGELIKVLDYKENTLIDTPPVSGKYYYFVSVPLDDREGNQALIDQNYTQNSVEFLRSAGIVREIQAKFIPQNSEIFLKWDPPIAGEKLKGYVLYRSSEPLLSSNLGKAKRVAALPDSQNSYYDKIEAQGQFYYAVTTLSVHD
;
A
#
# COMPACT_ATOMS: atom_id res chain seq x y z
N MET A 1 -87.41 -3.07 -21.29
CA MET A 1 -86.70 -4.37 -21.26
C MET A 1 -85.19 -4.07 -21.25
N LYS A 2 -84.32 -4.72 -20.45
CA LYS A 2 -83.79 -6.12 -20.58
C LYS A 2 -83.23 -6.39 -21.98
N ASN A 3 -81.96 -6.75 -22.25
CA ASN A 3 -80.70 -6.95 -21.46
C ASN A 3 -79.52 -6.30 -22.29
N HIS A 4 -78.18 -6.53 -22.21
CA HIS A 4 -77.20 -7.36 -21.47
C HIS A 4 -75.93 -6.49 -21.24
N ILE A 5 -75.21 -6.53 -20.10
CA ILE A 5 -74.11 -7.44 -19.67
C ILE A 5 -72.81 -7.43 -20.51
N ARG A 6 -71.78 -6.74 -19.94
CA ARG A 6 -70.31 -6.97 -19.94
C ARG A 6 -69.59 -7.56 -21.18
N ILE A 7 -68.65 -6.78 -21.74
CA ILE A 7 -67.44 -7.30 -22.42
C ILE A 7 -66.17 -6.62 -21.86
N ILE A 8 -65.47 -7.35 -20.99
CA ILE A 8 -64.03 -7.69 -21.05
C ILE A 8 -63.03 -6.55 -21.39
N LEU A 9 -62.68 -5.77 -20.36
CA LEU A 9 -61.37 -5.75 -19.70
C LEU A 9 -60.13 -6.35 -20.44
N ILE A 10 -59.80 -5.91 -21.66
CA ILE A 10 -58.44 -6.08 -22.25
C ILE A 10 -58.01 -4.79 -22.97
N PHE A 11 -57.40 -3.85 -22.23
CA PHE A 11 -56.60 -2.76 -22.82
C PHE A 11 -55.47 -2.27 -21.90
N PHE A 12 -54.92 -3.18 -21.08
CA PHE A 12 -53.86 -2.89 -20.10
C PHE A 12 -52.71 -3.92 -20.13
N ALA A 13 -52.56 -4.64 -21.26
CA ALA A 13 -51.58 -5.71 -21.45
C ALA A 13 -50.65 -5.50 -22.66
N THR A 14 -50.70 -4.33 -23.30
CA THR A 14 -49.91 -3.96 -24.49
C THR A 14 -49.06 -2.71 -24.29
N LEU A 15 -48.86 -2.28 -23.04
CA LEU A 15 -47.87 -1.26 -22.65
C LEU A 15 -46.88 -1.76 -21.58
N LEU A 16 -46.64 -3.08 -21.56
CA LEU A 16 -45.72 -3.75 -20.63
C LEU A 16 -44.71 -4.66 -21.37
N ILE A 17 -44.42 -4.32 -22.63
CA ILE A 17 -43.34 -4.90 -23.45
C ILE A 17 -42.54 -3.76 -24.09
N ILE A 18 -42.11 -2.81 -23.27
CA ILE A 18 -41.07 -1.82 -23.60
C ILE A 18 -40.06 -1.85 -22.44
N ASN A 19 -38.76 -1.93 -22.77
CA ASN A 19 -37.65 -1.89 -21.82
C ASN A 19 -37.58 -2.99 -20.73
N ASN A 20 -37.57 -4.26 -21.16
CA ASN A 20 -36.78 -5.30 -20.47
C ASN A 20 -35.64 -5.87 -21.34
N ASN A 21 -35.52 -5.44 -22.60
CA ASN A 21 -34.34 -5.62 -23.45
C ASN A 21 -33.49 -4.32 -23.50
N ILE A 22 -33.37 -3.62 -22.37
CA ILE A 22 -32.20 -2.75 -22.19
C ILE A 22 -31.00 -3.69 -22.18
N PHE A 23 -30.02 -3.45 -23.05
CA PHE A 23 -28.78 -4.22 -23.05
C PHE A 23 -28.17 -4.20 -21.65
N SER A 24 -28.08 -5.37 -21.01
CA SER A 24 -27.02 -5.60 -20.03
C SER A 24 -25.71 -5.61 -20.83
N SER A 25 -25.13 -4.43 -21.02
CA SER A 25 -23.78 -4.30 -21.56
C SER A 25 -22.86 -5.03 -20.58
N LYS A 26 -22.35 -6.20 -21.00
CA LYS A 26 -21.51 -7.10 -20.21
C LYS A 26 -20.37 -6.30 -19.58
N LYS A 27 -20.54 -5.93 -18.30
CA LYS A 27 -19.68 -4.98 -17.60
C LYS A 27 -18.25 -5.53 -17.55
N ASP A 28 -17.34 -4.83 -18.21
CA ASP A 28 -15.95 -5.21 -18.47
C ASP A 28 -14.94 -4.38 -17.66
N PHE A 29 -15.43 -3.67 -16.65
CA PHE A 29 -14.68 -2.86 -15.70
C PHE A 29 -15.28 -3.02 -14.29
N VAL A 30 -14.44 -2.99 -13.25
CA VAL A 30 -14.91 -2.92 -11.86
C VAL A 30 -15.45 -1.53 -11.54
N SER A 31 -16.23 -1.39 -10.46
CA SER A 31 -16.70 -0.08 -9.96
C SER A 31 -16.18 0.19 -8.56
N LEU A 32 -16.28 1.45 -8.12
CA LEU A 32 -15.94 1.88 -6.77
C LEU A 32 -14.51 1.47 -6.33
N ILE A 33 -13.54 1.53 -7.25
CA ILE A 33 -12.14 1.34 -6.89
C ILE A 33 -11.73 2.39 -5.85
N ASN A 34 -11.14 1.90 -4.76
CA ASN A 34 -10.57 2.72 -3.71
C ASN A 34 -9.16 2.20 -3.39
N ALA A 35 -8.30 3.08 -2.88
CA ALA A 35 -7.02 2.70 -2.33
C ALA A 35 -6.70 3.60 -1.13
N PHE A 36 -6.12 3.03 -0.08
CA PHE A 36 -5.67 3.77 1.10
C PHE A 36 -4.44 3.13 1.73
N PHE A 37 -3.68 3.91 2.50
CA PHE A 37 -2.54 3.43 3.27
C PHE A 37 -3.01 2.92 4.64
N ASP A 38 -2.70 1.66 4.96
CA ASP A 38 -2.84 1.12 6.31
C ASP A 38 -1.56 1.45 7.10
N GLU A 39 -1.62 2.47 7.95
CA GLU A 39 -0.50 2.92 8.80
C GLU A 39 -0.04 1.85 9.80
N LYS A 40 -0.92 0.90 10.17
CA LYS A 40 -0.65 -0.14 11.16
C LYS A 40 0.06 -1.35 10.55
N GLU A 41 -0.33 -1.75 9.34
CA GLU A 41 0.26 -2.87 8.60
C GLU A 41 1.29 -2.43 7.55
N GLY A 42 1.51 -1.12 7.37
CA GLY A 42 2.59 -0.54 6.55
C GLY A 42 2.46 -0.83 5.05
N ASN A 43 1.23 -0.87 4.53
CA ASN A 43 0.93 -1.26 3.14
C ASN A 43 -0.22 -0.44 2.55
N ILE A 44 -0.43 -0.53 1.23
CA ILE A 44 -1.64 -0.01 0.58
C ILE A 44 -2.65 -1.14 0.46
N VAL A 45 -3.87 -0.87 0.92
CA VAL A 45 -5.05 -1.69 0.62
C VAL A 45 -5.79 -1.07 -0.56
N VAL A 46 -5.93 -1.82 -1.64
CA VAL A 46 -6.71 -1.47 -2.84
C VAL A 46 -7.94 -2.36 -2.85
N SER A 47 -9.14 -1.81 -3.06
CA SER A 47 -10.38 -2.59 -3.14
C SER A 47 -11.33 -2.05 -4.20
N TRP A 48 -12.29 -2.89 -4.61
CA TRP A 48 -13.29 -2.56 -5.64
C TRP A 48 -14.59 -3.34 -5.43
N GLU A 49 -15.63 -2.96 -6.16
CA GLU A 49 -16.86 -3.73 -6.33
C GLU A 49 -16.62 -4.82 -7.39
N ALA A 50 -16.69 -6.08 -6.97
CA ALA A 50 -16.53 -7.25 -7.83
C ALA A 50 -17.66 -7.37 -8.87
N LEU A 51 -17.37 -8.07 -9.97
CA LEU A 51 -18.38 -8.44 -10.96
C LEU A 51 -19.07 -9.75 -10.57
N ASP A 52 -20.40 -9.79 -10.69
CA ASP A 52 -21.16 -11.05 -10.68
C ASP A 52 -20.96 -11.80 -12.01
N ASN A 53 -19.75 -12.34 -12.18
CA ASN A 53 -19.33 -13.09 -13.35
C ASN A 53 -18.23 -14.10 -12.93
N PRO A 54 -18.54 -15.41 -12.82
CA PRO A 54 -17.58 -16.42 -12.38
C PRO A 54 -16.45 -16.72 -13.40
N LYS A 55 -16.41 -15.99 -14.53
CA LYS A 55 -15.30 -15.98 -15.49
C LYS A 55 -14.45 -14.72 -15.43
N ALA A 56 -14.77 -13.75 -14.57
CA ALA A 56 -13.96 -12.54 -14.43
C ALA A 56 -12.60 -12.88 -13.81
N ILE A 57 -11.59 -12.15 -14.28
CA ILE A 57 -10.24 -12.11 -13.73
C ILE A 57 -9.94 -10.64 -13.52
N TYR A 58 -9.41 -10.24 -12.36
CA TYR A 58 -8.96 -8.87 -12.14
C TYR A 58 -7.46 -8.81 -12.33
N LYS A 59 -6.98 -7.84 -13.11
CA LYS A 59 -5.55 -7.49 -13.13
C LYS A 59 -5.38 -6.11 -12.52
N VAL A 60 -4.59 -6.03 -11.44
CA VAL A 60 -4.38 -4.80 -10.70
C VAL A 60 -3.03 -4.20 -11.07
N TYR A 61 -3.06 -2.97 -11.57
CA TYR A 61 -1.91 -2.20 -12.02
C TYR A 61 -1.63 -1.02 -11.08
N ARG A 62 -0.35 -0.80 -10.76
CA ARG A 62 0.15 0.40 -10.06
C ARG A 62 0.72 1.40 -11.05
N LEU A 63 0.52 2.68 -10.80
CA LEU A 63 1.11 3.80 -11.55
C LEU A 63 1.84 4.75 -10.59
N ASP A 64 2.95 5.34 -11.04
CA ASP A 64 3.71 6.39 -10.33
C ASP A 64 3.14 7.81 -10.55
N LYS A 65 2.16 7.94 -11.46
CA LYS A 65 1.59 9.20 -11.95
C LYS A 65 0.11 9.03 -12.25
N ALA A 66 -0.62 10.13 -12.15
CA ALA A 66 -2.02 10.18 -12.55
C ALA A 66 -2.18 9.90 -14.06
N LEU A 67 -3.31 9.33 -14.46
CA LEU A 67 -3.65 9.20 -15.87
C LEU A 67 -3.99 10.57 -16.50
N ASP A 68 -3.34 10.81 -17.63
CA ASP A 68 -3.48 12.00 -18.49
C ASP A 68 -4.62 11.88 -19.50
N SER A 69 -5.29 10.73 -19.56
CA SER A 69 -6.20 10.35 -20.64
C SER A 69 -7.23 9.30 -20.21
N LYS A 70 -8.32 9.18 -20.96
CA LYS A 70 -9.40 8.19 -20.72
C LYS A 70 -9.05 6.76 -21.16
N THR A 71 -7.77 6.49 -21.40
CA THR A 71 -7.28 5.23 -21.96
C THR A 71 -6.03 4.82 -21.19
N PHE A 72 -6.15 3.75 -20.42
CA PHE A 72 -5.01 3.13 -19.78
C PHE A 72 -4.07 2.54 -20.85
N LEU A 73 -2.78 2.74 -20.64
CA LEU A 73 -1.73 2.15 -21.45
C LEU A 73 -1.01 1.15 -20.56
N PHE A 74 -1.18 -0.14 -20.79
CA PHE A 74 -0.62 -1.20 -19.92
C PHE A 74 0.89 -1.07 -19.71
N ALA A 75 1.64 -0.53 -20.69
CA ALA A 75 3.07 -0.26 -20.59
C ALA A 75 3.45 0.96 -19.69
N LYS A 76 2.49 1.78 -19.25
CA LYS A 76 2.67 2.83 -18.23
C LYS A 76 2.45 2.31 -16.79
N GLY A 77 1.94 1.09 -16.61
CA GLY A 77 1.59 0.54 -15.29
C GLY A 77 2.32 -0.75 -14.96
N GLU A 78 2.65 -0.93 -13.70
CA GLU A 78 3.25 -2.15 -13.16
C GLU A 78 2.12 -3.14 -12.80
N LEU A 79 2.08 -4.31 -13.43
CA LEU A 79 1.12 -5.37 -13.07
C LEU A 79 1.51 -5.98 -11.72
N ILE A 80 0.77 -5.66 -10.66
CA ILE A 80 1.05 -6.13 -9.30
C ILE A 80 0.52 -7.54 -9.07
N LYS A 81 -0.73 -7.81 -9.48
CA LYS A 81 -1.35 -9.11 -9.27
C LYS A 81 -2.45 -9.42 -10.29
N VAL A 82 -2.64 -10.72 -10.54
CA VAL A 82 -3.80 -11.30 -11.22
C VAL A 82 -4.61 -12.06 -10.18
N LEU A 83 -5.93 -11.87 -10.18
CA LEU A 83 -6.87 -12.33 -9.15
C LEU A 83 -8.12 -12.94 -9.79
N ASP A 84 -8.79 -13.87 -9.12
CA ASP A 84 -10.07 -14.43 -9.60
C ASP A 84 -11.27 -13.59 -9.18
N TYR A 85 -12.44 -13.84 -9.79
CA TYR A 85 -13.67 -13.05 -9.61
C TYR A 85 -14.14 -12.84 -8.16
N LYS A 86 -13.73 -13.71 -7.21
CA LYS A 86 -14.11 -13.63 -5.79
C LYS A 86 -13.27 -12.63 -5.00
N GLU A 87 -12.07 -12.35 -5.47
CA GLU A 87 -11.09 -11.48 -4.80
C GLU A 87 -11.38 -10.03 -5.20
N ASN A 88 -11.89 -9.22 -4.28
CA ASN A 88 -12.24 -7.82 -4.54
C ASN A 88 -11.26 -6.82 -3.89
N THR A 89 -10.15 -7.32 -3.36
CA THR A 89 -9.18 -6.57 -2.56
C THR A 89 -7.75 -7.05 -2.88
N LEU A 90 -6.78 -6.14 -2.85
CA LEU A 90 -5.35 -6.40 -2.95
C LEU A 90 -4.63 -5.67 -1.81
N ILE A 91 -3.67 -6.35 -1.19
CA ILE A 91 -2.62 -5.71 -0.38
C ILE A 91 -1.40 -5.51 -1.28
N ASP A 92 -0.91 -4.29 -1.35
CA ASP A 92 0.29 -3.90 -2.10
C ASP A 92 1.32 -3.23 -1.19
N THR A 93 2.60 -3.51 -1.40
CA THR A 93 3.71 -2.91 -0.65
C THR A 93 4.75 -2.37 -1.64
N PRO A 94 4.64 -1.09 -2.05
CA PRO A 94 5.58 -0.50 -2.99
C PRO A 94 7.06 -0.56 -2.54
N PRO A 95 8.01 -0.67 -3.49
CA PRO A 95 9.43 -0.84 -3.16
C PRO A 95 10.10 0.44 -2.63
N VAL A 96 9.49 1.61 -2.82
CA VAL A 96 9.96 2.92 -2.34
C VAL A 96 8.76 3.75 -1.88
N SER A 97 8.99 4.79 -1.07
CA SER A 97 7.95 5.78 -0.78
C SER A 97 7.58 6.59 -2.02
N GLY A 98 6.35 7.07 -2.07
CA GLY A 98 5.86 7.84 -3.21
C GLY A 98 4.34 8.00 -3.23
N LYS A 99 3.83 8.53 -4.35
CA LYS A 99 2.40 8.71 -4.61
C LYS A 99 1.96 7.75 -5.70
N TYR A 100 1.04 6.87 -5.36
CA TYR A 100 0.62 5.74 -6.20
C TYR A 100 -0.85 5.81 -6.56
N TYR A 101 -1.15 5.42 -7.79
CA TYR A 101 -2.50 5.31 -8.35
C TYR A 101 -2.72 3.88 -8.83
N TYR A 102 -3.98 3.43 -8.86
CA TYR A 102 -4.32 2.07 -9.22
C TYR A 102 -5.32 2.01 -10.37
N PHE A 103 -5.16 0.98 -11.22
CA PHE A 103 -6.08 0.63 -12.28
C PHE A 103 -6.42 -0.86 -12.21
N VAL A 104 -7.68 -1.22 -12.37
CA VAL A 104 -8.14 -2.62 -12.35
C VAL A 104 -8.85 -2.97 -13.66
N SER A 105 -8.20 -3.77 -14.50
CA SER A 105 -8.81 -4.27 -15.73
C SER A 105 -9.56 -5.58 -15.49
N VAL A 106 -10.52 -5.88 -16.37
CA VAL A 106 -11.16 -7.19 -16.46
C VAL A 106 -10.98 -7.74 -17.88
N PRO A 107 -10.08 -8.72 -18.10
CA PRO A 107 -10.03 -9.45 -19.36
C PRO A 107 -11.31 -10.28 -19.52
N LEU A 108 -12.00 -10.13 -20.63
CA LEU A 108 -13.18 -10.91 -21.02
C LEU A 108 -13.05 -11.35 -22.48
N ASP A 109 -13.29 -12.64 -22.72
CA ASP A 109 -13.27 -13.25 -24.05
C ASP A 109 -11.98 -12.89 -24.85
N ASP A 110 -10.83 -13.08 -24.20
CA ASP A 110 -9.46 -12.78 -24.66
C ASP A 110 -9.17 -11.31 -25.02
N ARG A 111 -10.03 -10.38 -24.57
CA ARG A 111 -9.84 -8.93 -24.73
C ARG A 111 -9.76 -8.25 -23.37
N GLU A 112 -8.83 -7.30 -23.23
CA GLU A 112 -8.65 -6.56 -21.99
C GLU A 112 -9.10 -5.10 -22.16
N GLY A 113 -10.13 -4.71 -21.41
CA GLY A 113 -10.66 -3.35 -21.42
C GLY A 113 -9.63 -2.36 -20.88
N ASN A 114 -9.28 -1.36 -21.69
CA ASN A 114 -8.32 -0.32 -21.34
C ASN A 114 -8.96 1.08 -21.17
N GLN A 115 -10.29 1.16 -21.12
CA GLN A 115 -10.99 2.41 -20.82
C GLN A 115 -10.78 2.79 -19.35
N ALA A 116 -10.27 4.00 -19.11
CA ALA A 116 -10.08 4.53 -17.76
C ALA A 116 -11.32 5.33 -17.34
N LEU A 117 -11.99 4.85 -16.29
CA LEU A 117 -13.15 5.46 -15.66
C LEU A 117 -12.81 5.82 -14.21
N ILE A 118 -12.74 7.13 -13.96
CA ILE A 118 -12.47 7.73 -12.65
C ILE A 118 -13.41 7.15 -11.58
N ASP A 119 -12.80 6.69 -10.49
CA ASP A 119 -13.41 6.11 -9.30
C ASP A 119 -14.38 4.95 -9.60
N GLN A 120 -14.18 4.30 -10.75
CA GLN A 120 -14.78 3.03 -11.13
C GLN A 120 -13.70 1.96 -11.21
N ASN A 121 -12.80 2.09 -12.20
CA ASN A 121 -11.66 1.18 -12.40
C ASN A 121 -10.30 1.89 -12.38
N TYR A 122 -10.27 3.21 -12.22
CA TYR A 122 -9.07 4.02 -12.00
C TYR A 122 -9.23 4.96 -10.79
N THR A 123 -8.30 4.96 -9.84
CA THR A 123 -8.31 5.91 -8.69
C THR A 123 -7.90 7.32 -9.12
N GLN A 124 -8.76 8.35 -8.99
CA GLN A 124 -8.35 9.71 -9.39
C GLN A 124 -7.24 10.28 -8.51
N ASN A 125 -7.33 10.07 -7.20
CA ASN A 125 -6.39 10.59 -6.21
C ASN A 125 -5.27 9.58 -5.93
N SER A 126 -4.06 10.07 -5.64
CA SER A 126 -2.95 9.21 -5.21
C SER A 126 -3.11 8.78 -3.76
N VAL A 127 -2.78 7.53 -3.45
CA VAL A 127 -2.36 7.15 -2.10
C VAL A 127 -0.90 7.56 -1.90
N GLU A 128 -0.60 8.20 -0.79
CA GLU A 128 0.77 8.46 -0.36
C GLU A 128 1.26 7.28 0.49
N PHE A 129 2.35 6.65 0.06
CA PHE A 129 2.97 5.52 0.73
C PHE A 129 4.30 5.95 1.33
N LEU A 130 4.46 5.74 2.63
CA LEU A 130 5.71 5.92 3.35
C LEU A 130 6.25 4.55 3.74
N ARG A 131 7.32 4.12 3.08
CA ARG A 131 7.99 2.85 3.37
C ARG A 131 8.77 3.00 4.66
N SER A 132 8.52 2.15 5.65
CA SER A 132 9.28 2.19 6.90
C SER A 132 10.79 2.09 6.66
N ALA A 133 11.56 2.89 7.40
CA ALA A 133 13.01 2.84 7.38
C ALA A 133 13.48 1.46 7.87
N GLY A 134 14.45 0.86 7.17
CA GLY A 134 14.89 -0.49 7.47
C GLY A 134 15.48 -0.65 8.87
N ILE A 135 15.39 -1.85 9.44
CA ILE A 135 16.00 -2.17 10.74
C ILE A 135 17.49 -2.51 10.52
N VAL A 136 18.37 -1.91 11.32
CA VAL A 136 19.81 -2.26 11.38
C VAL A 136 20.00 -3.69 11.88
N ARG A 137 21.16 -4.28 11.57
CA ARG A 137 21.50 -5.67 11.95
C ARG A 137 22.85 -5.72 12.67
N GLU A 138 23.16 -6.87 13.28
CA GLU A 138 24.48 -7.16 13.85
C GLU A 138 25.07 -6.02 14.70
N ILE A 139 24.28 -5.44 15.61
CA ILE A 139 24.77 -4.41 16.54
C ILE A 139 25.78 -5.07 17.49
N GLN A 140 27.06 -4.74 17.32
CA GLN A 140 28.18 -5.23 18.10
C GLN A 140 28.74 -4.11 18.95
N ALA A 141 28.95 -4.37 20.24
CA ALA A 141 29.57 -3.45 21.19
C ALA A 141 30.85 -4.07 21.76
N LYS A 142 31.94 -3.31 21.78
CA LYS A 142 33.24 -3.74 22.33
C LYS A 142 33.86 -2.61 23.16
N PHE A 143 34.12 -2.87 24.44
CA PHE A 143 34.85 -1.95 25.30
C PHE A 143 36.33 -1.88 24.92
N ILE A 144 36.89 -0.66 24.95
CA ILE A 144 38.29 -0.33 24.66
C ILE A 144 38.85 0.35 25.92
N PRO A 145 39.53 -0.42 26.81
CA PRO A 145 40.00 0.09 28.10
C PRO A 145 40.95 1.27 28.02
N GLN A 146 41.73 1.37 26.93
CA GLN A 146 42.78 2.39 26.76
C GLN A 146 42.21 3.81 26.72
N ASN A 147 41.00 3.99 26.19
CA ASN A 147 40.36 5.30 26.01
C ASN A 147 39.14 5.51 26.93
N SER A 148 38.71 4.46 27.65
CA SER A 148 37.38 4.36 28.27
C SER A 148 36.24 4.58 27.26
N GLU A 149 36.29 3.84 26.15
CA GLU A 149 35.32 3.93 25.05
C GLU A 149 34.62 2.59 24.80
N ILE A 150 33.37 2.63 24.33
CA ILE A 150 32.70 1.48 23.73
C ILE A 150 32.62 1.73 22.22
N PHE A 151 33.33 0.91 21.46
CA PHE A 151 33.20 0.86 20.02
C PHE A 151 31.92 0.12 19.66
N LEU A 152 31.08 0.77 18.87
CA LEU A 152 29.84 0.25 18.32
C LEU A 152 30.01 0.07 16.82
N LYS A 153 29.57 -1.07 16.29
CA LYS A 153 29.45 -1.32 14.85
C LYS A 153 28.09 -1.96 14.59
N TRP A 154 27.49 -1.65 13.46
CA TRP A 154 26.28 -2.31 12.97
C TRP A 154 26.37 -2.56 11.47
N ASP A 155 25.49 -3.44 11.00
CA ASP A 155 25.22 -3.67 9.61
C ASP A 155 24.03 -2.79 9.16
N PRO A 156 24.07 -2.19 7.95
CA PRO A 156 22.93 -1.47 7.41
C PRO A 156 21.75 -2.41 7.13
N PRO A 157 20.51 -1.86 7.05
CA PRO A 157 19.35 -2.63 6.63
C PRO A 157 19.52 -3.18 5.20
N ILE A 158 18.96 -4.36 4.93
CA ILE A 158 18.94 -4.97 3.59
C ILE A 158 17.76 -4.43 2.75
N ALA A 159 16.69 -3.99 3.42
CA ALA A 159 15.47 -3.46 2.80
C ALA A 159 14.82 -2.40 3.70
N GLY A 160 13.98 -1.56 3.10
CA GLY A 160 13.32 -0.41 3.72
C GLY A 160 13.45 0.84 2.84
N GLU A 161 13.11 2.00 3.38
CA GLU A 161 13.40 3.30 2.77
C GLU A 161 14.90 3.65 2.78
N LYS A 162 15.32 4.52 1.83
CA LYS A 162 16.60 5.21 1.88
C LYS A 162 16.75 5.98 3.20
N LEU A 163 17.89 5.79 3.86
CA LEU A 163 18.17 6.43 5.13
C LEU A 163 18.65 7.88 4.96
N LYS A 164 18.30 8.71 5.95
CA LYS A 164 18.90 10.02 6.24
C LYS A 164 20.07 9.87 7.21
N GLY A 165 20.06 8.82 8.03
CA GLY A 165 21.13 8.51 8.97
C GLY A 165 20.74 7.46 10.02
N TYR A 166 21.55 7.40 11.07
CA TYR A 166 21.34 6.59 12.26
C TYR A 166 21.28 7.47 13.51
N VAL A 167 20.51 7.07 14.52
CA VAL A 167 20.49 7.68 15.86
C VAL A 167 20.87 6.63 16.89
N LEU A 168 21.85 6.95 17.73
CA LEU A 168 22.44 6.01 18.68
C LEU A 168 22.00 6.37 20.10
N TYR A 169 21.58 5.37 20.87
CA TYR A 169 21.08 5.50 22.23
C TYR A 169 21.84 4.59 23.21
N ARG A 170 22.06 5.09 24.43
CA ARG A 170 22.70 4.39 25.54
C ARG A 170 21.78 4.40 26.78
N SER A 171 21.71 3.27 27.49
CA SER A 171 21.02 3.13 28.77
C SER A 171 21.87 2.32 29.76
N SER A 172 21.67 2.55 31.05
CA SER A 172 22.17 1.69 32.15
C SER A 172 21.25 0.50 32.46
N GLU A 173 20.05 0.48 31.87
CA GLU A 173 19.04 -0.58 31.97
C GLU A 173 18.78 -1.20 30.59
N PRO A 174 18.36 -2.49 30.51
CA PRO A 174 18.01 -3.15 29.25
C PRO A 174 17.04 -2.33 28.39
N LEU A 175 17.37 -2.16 27.11
CA LEU A 175 16.56 -1.38 26.17
C LEU A 175 15.41 -2.21 25.60
N LEU A 176 14.23 -1.59 25.61
CA LEU A 176 12.96 -2.10 25.10
C LEU A 176 12.26 -0.95 24.34
N SER A 177 11.37 -1.26 23.41
CA SER A 177 10.61 -0.24 22.65
C SER A 177 9.85 0.75 23.55
N SER A 178 9.45 0.31 24.76
CA SER A 178 8.74 1.11 25.77
C SER A 178 9.63 2.01 26.62
N ASN A 179 10.97 1.83 26.64
CA ASN A 179 11.89 2.67 27.42
C ASN A 179 12.94 3.41 26.56
N LEU A 180 13.02 3.15 25.25
CA LEU A 180 13.96 3.80 24.33
C LEU A 180 13.88 5.35 24.38
N GLY A 181 12.67 5.92 24.53
CA GLY A 181 12.48 7.37 24.68
C GLY A 181 13.03 7.98 25.99
N LYS A 182 13.50 7.15 26.93
CA LYS A 182 14.22 7.57 28.16
C LYS A 182 15.74 7.40 28.04
N ALA A 183 16.24 6.76 26.99
CA ALA A 183 17.65 6.48 26.81
C ALA A 183 18.44 7.75 26.41
N LYS A 184 19.71 7.84 26.83
CA LYS A 184 20.59 8.94 26.41
C LYS A 184 20.91 8.76 24.93
N ARG A 185 20.41 9.65 24.07
CA ARG A 185 20.94 9.80 22.71
C ARG A 185 22.42 10.20 22.79
N VAL A 186 23.32 9.34 22.28
CA VAL A 186 24.78 9.56 22.30
C VAL A 186 25.32 10.09 20.99
N ALA A 187 24.65 9.81 19.86
CA ALA A 187 25.01 10.36 18.56
C ALA A 187 23.81 10.45 17.60
N ALA A 188 23.98 11.18 16.50
CA ALA A 188 23.31 10.91 15.24
C ALA A 188 24.33 11.09 14.11
N LEU A 189 24.28 10.20 13.11
CA LEU A 189 25.34 9.98 12.12
C LEU A 189 24.73 9.85 10.72
N PRO A 190 25.47 10.17 9.64
CA PRO A 190 24.99 9.95 8.28
C PRO A 190 24.81 8.47 7.95
N ASP A 191 24.02 8.17 6.92
CA ASP A 191 23.74 6.81 6.42
C ASP A 191 25.00 6.05 5.99
N SER A 192 26.03 6.79 5.56
CA SER A 192 27.36 6.30 5.19
C SER A 192 28.23 5.83 6.36
N GLN A 193 27.84 6.08 7.62
CA GLN A 193 28.63 5.72 8.80
C GLN A 193 27.97 4.62 9.63
N ASN A 194 28.57 3.42 9.64
CA ASN A 194 28.06 2.23 10.36
C ASN A 194 28.87 1.84 11.61
N SER A 195 29.66 2.76 12.16
CA SER A 195 30.35 2.57 13.45
C SER A 195 30.55 3.88 14.22
N TYR A 196 30.72 3.77 15.53
CA TYR A 196 30.85 4.90 16.46
C TYR A 196 31.73 4.53 17.66
N TYR A 197 32.38 5.52 18.26
CA TYR A 197 33.13 5.37 19.51
C TYR A 197 32.42 6.19 20.59
N ASP A 198 31.77 5.52 21.52
CA ASP A 198 31.03 6.17 22.59
C ASP A 198 31.87 6.27 23.87
N LYS A 199 32.03 7.48 24.40
CA LYS A 199 32.89 7.72 25.56
C LYS A 199 32.16 7.47 26.87
N ILE A 200 32.84 6.76 27.77
CA ILE A 200 32.32 6.29 29.05
C ILE A 200 33.00 7.02 30.20
N GLU A 201 32.20 7.71 31.01
CA GLU A 201 32.67 8.56 32.13
C GLU A 201 32.59 7.86 33.49
N ALA A 202 31.85 6.75 33.58
CA ALA A 202 31.62 5.98 34.80
C ALA A 202 31.58 4.48 34.51
N GLN A 203 32.02 3.65 35.47
CA GLN A 203 31.93 2.20 35.36
C GLN A 203 30.46 1.75 35.49
N GLY A 204 30.06 0.75 34.70
CA GLY A 204 28.70 0.22 34.71
C GLY A 204 28.45 -0.76 33.55
N GLN A 205 27.22 -1.29 33.50
CA GLN A 205 26.71 -2.00 32.33
C GLN A 205 26.01 -1.00 31.41
N PHE A 206 26.17 -1.16 30.09
CA PHE A 206 25.61 -0.25 29.10
C PHE A 206 24.90 -1.02 27.99
N TYR A 207 23.65 -0.66 27.74
CA TYR A 207 22.80 -1.22 26.70
C TYR A 207 22.67 -0.18 25.58
N TYR A 208 22.74 -0.65 24.33
CA TYR A 208 22.73 0.20 23.15
C TYR A 208 21.60 -0.16 22.20
N ALA A 209 21.02 0.88 21.59
CA ALA A 209 20.15 0.75 20.44
C ALA A 209 20.64 1.72 19.36
N VAL A 210 20.53 1.28 18.10
CA VAL A 210 20.77 2.11 16.93
C VAL A 210 19.48 2.09 16.13
N THR A 211 18.83 3.24 15.98
CA THR A 211 17.67 3.38 15.10
C THR A 211 18.11 3.97 13.77
N THR A 212 17.35 3.70 12.73
CA THR A 212 17.40 4.44 11.48
C THR A 212 16.62 5.77 11.59
N LEU A 213 16.79 6.63 10.59
CA LEU A 213 16.03 7.86 10.37
C LEU A 213 15.71 7.91 8.86
N SER A 214 14.45 8.08 8.47
CA SER A 214 14.05 8.22 7.07
C SER A 214 14.47 9.58 6.50
N VAL A 215 14.55 9.67 5.16
CA VAL A 215 14.57 10.94 4.43
C VAL A 215 13.25 11.74 4.53
N HIS A 216 12.17 11.11 5.00
CA HIS A 216 10.86 11.72 5.20
C HIS A 216 10.51 12.04 6.68
N ASP A 217 11.42 11.74 7.62
CA ASP A 217 11.39 12.19 9.03
C ASP A 217 12.22 13.48 9.23
#